data_AF-A0A356B419-F1
#
_entry.id   AF-A0A356B419-F1
#
_cell.length_a   1.000
_cell.length_b   1.000
_cell.length_c   1.000
_cell.angle_alpha   90.00
_cell.angle_beta   90.00
_cell.angle_gamma   90.00
#
_symmetry.space_group_name_H-M   'P 1'
#
loop_
_entity.id
_entity.type
_entity.pdbx_description
1 polymer ?
#
loop_
_entity_poly.entity_id
_entity_poly.type
_entity_poly.pdbx_seq_one_letter_code
_entity_poly.pdbx_strand_id
1 'polypeptide(L)'
;MVTAYGKEMLSDIGYTHSKYRCLTLATLAHNTVVVDSETQHHGGRDHATDGNCRFFYDKSKVFQTVSVDNPQVYPDKVQRYTRTLARVQTDAENFYLVDLFRVKGGVQHDYILHGDCISEQKVQFDDLIGKRFSQVETLLPEGVEFTPPTGEHHSGYCHKYGHTYGFMSQIKGAVVPDVDWYTCTMHYTGLPVGPEEVKKNHIKNEQESKLGIRIHSYNKVNDQLYTGLTPSVRQGNKNDDMLDRYMRPFVMVRRTPGQEGSVFCTVMEPFEQNAKIRTVETVFQQNDSVILKILWDDVCDVVFFNINDEQSITVDGKDLMTVQGSYGFARMKNDILQTAVVSCGSIDVQGELFFSGSETVCPIEKVDLEEEESVITVFDPKSLMNPQRDDTVIIKRDHRTFGYKVKEFLHIG
;
A
#
# COMPACT_ATOMS: atom_id res chain seq x y z
N MET A 1 4.48 0.57 5.54
CA MET A 1 4.74 -0.58 6.45
C MET A 1 3.41 -1.11 6.94
N VAL A 2 3.34 -2.39 7.28
CA VAL A 2 2.19 -2.99 7.97
C VAL A 2 2.70 -3.64 9.25
N THR A 3 2.08 -3.32 10.39
CA THR A 3 2.43 -3.89 11.70
C THR A 3 1.22 -4.54 12.35
N ALA A 4 1.39 -5.75 12.87
CA ALA A 4 0.37 -6.47 13.63
C ALA A 4 1.06 -7.45 14.59
N TYR A 5 0.40 -7.80 15.70
CA TYR A 5 0.91 -8.72 16.72
C TYR A 5 2.36 -8.43 17.18
N GLY A 6 2.72 -7.13 17.25
CA GLY A 6 4.07 -6.69 17.64
C GLY A 6 5.17 -6.93 16.61
N LYS A 7 4.83 -7.20 15.35
CA LYS A 7 5.78 -7.49 14.25
C LYS A 7 5.53 -6.63 13.01
N GLU A 8 6.57 -6.41 12.21
CA GLU A 8 6.48 -5.75 10.92
C GLU A 8 6.13 -6.78 9.83
N MET A 9 4.84 -6.96 9.56
CA MET A 9 4.36 -7.85 8.51
C MET A 9 4.93 -7.50 7.14
N LEU A 10 4.98 -6.21 6.83
CA LEU A 10 5.64 -5.64 5.66
C LEU A 10 6.53 -4.46 6.11
N SER A 11 7.83 -4.59 5.94
CA SER A 11 8.82 -3.63 6.46
C SER A 11 9.21 -2.55 5.45
N ASP A 12 9.65 -1.43 6.00
CA ASP A 12 10.53 -0.50 5.28
C ASP A 12 11.97 -1.00 5.36
N ILE A 13 12.83 -0.66 4.40
CA ILE A 13 14.24 -1.07 4.47
C ILE A 13 14.98 -0.34 5.61
N GLY A 14 14.57 0.88 5.96
CA GLY A 14 15.17 1.70 6.99
C GLY A 14 16.40 2.47 6.50
N TYR A 15 17.27 2.84 7.44
CA TYR A 15 18.38 3.76 7.21
C TYR A 15 19.74 3.11 7.44
N THR A 16 20.77 3.55 6.70
CA THR A 16 22.13 3.04 6.87
C THR A 16 23.21 4.04 6.45
N HIS A 17 24.39 3.89 7.04
CA HIS A 17 25.65 4.53 6.64
C HIS A 17 26.61 3.45 6.12
N SER A 18 26.25 2.82 5.01
CA SER A 18 26.94 1.65 4.45
C SER A 18 26.90 1.68 2.92
N LYS A 19 27.58 0.75 2.25
CA LYS A 19 27.56 0.62 0.78
C LYS A 19 26.15 0.50 0.20
N TYR A 20 25.15 0.04 0.98
CA TYR A 20 23.75 -0.07 0.53
C TYR A 20 22.89 1.16 0.81
N ARG A 21 23.49 2.30 1.16
CA ARG A 21 22.76 3.57 1.28
C ARG A 21 21.98 3.92 0.00
N CYS A 22 22.54 3.66 -1.19
CA CYS A 22 21.81 3.89 -2.44
C CYS A 22 20.50 3.08 -2.50
N LEU A 23 20.52 1.82 -2.05
CA LEU A 23 19.31 0.98 -2.03
C LEU A 23 18.26 1.57 -1.10
N THR A 24 18.65 2.09 0.08
CA THR A 24 17.70 2.73 1.01
C THR A 24 17.04 3.99 0.48
N LEU A 25 17.59 4.61 -0.57
CA LEU A 25 17.02 5.78 -1.23
C LEU A 25 16.16 5.41 -2.44
N ALA A 26 16.24 4.16 -2.91
CA ALA A 26 15.57 3.72 -4.12
C ALA A 26 14.10 3.39 -3.86
N THR A 27 13.22 3.83 -4.76
CA THR A 27 11.77 3.52 -4.66
C THR A 27 11.52 2.02 -4.62
N LEU A 28 12.31 1.23 -5.36
CA LEU A 28 12.23 -0.23 -5.40
C LEU A 28 12.39 -0.91 -4.03
N ALA A 29 13.10 -0.27 -3.08
CA ALA A 29 13.30 -0.81 -1.74
C ALA A 29 12.12 -0.56 -0.79
N HIS A 30 11.03 0.03 -1.27
CA HIS A 30 9.87 0.43 -0.46
C HIS A 30 8.60 -0.24 -0.99
N ASN A 31 7.58 -0.33 -0.14
CA ASN A 31 6.29 -0.97 -0.47
C ASN A 31 5.40 -0.02 -1.29
N THR A 32 5.69 0.13 -2.58
CA THR A 32 5.03 1.09 -3.49
C THR A 32 5.13 0.65 -4.95
N VAL A 33 4.67 1.49 -5.89
CA VAL A 33 4.83 1.27 -7.34
C VAL A 33 6.08 1.97 -7.87
N VAL A 34 6.94 1.24 -8.57
CA VAL A 34 8.04 1.81 -9.37
C VAL A 34 7.54 2.03 -10.80
N VAL A 35 7.84 3.20 -11.38
CA VAL A 35 7.50 3.52 -12.77
C VAL A 35 8.78 3.51 -13.60
N ASP A 36 8.75 2.80 -14.73
CA ASP A 36 9.84 2.72 -15.71
C ASP A 36 11.20 2.36 -15.09
N SER A 37 11.20 1.52 -14.05
CA SER A 37 12.41 1.12 -13.34
C SER A 37 13.26 2.28 -12.78
N GLU A 38 12.62 3.42 -12.49
CA GLU A 38 13.27 4.62 -11.97
C GLU A 38 12.90 4.90 -10.51
N THR A 39 13.84 5.52 -9.79
CA THR A 39 13.59 6.05 -8.45
C THR A 39 12.84 7.38 -8.56
N GLN A 40 11.83 7.56 -7.71
CA GLN A 40 11.10 8.81 -7.51
C GLN A 40 12.04 10.00 -7.37
N HIS A 41 11.70 11.11 -8.01
CA HIS A 41 12.39 12.37 -7.85
C HIS A 41 12.30 12.82 -6.39
N HIS A 42 13.43 13.15 -5.78
CA HIS A 42 13.53 13.48 -4.35
C HIS A 42 13.05 14.90 -4.01
N GLY A 43 12.68 15.67 -5.04
CA GLY A 43 12.22 17.05 -4.92
C GLY A 43 13.36 18.05 -4.73
N GLY A 44 13.02 19.33 -4.71
CA GLY A 44 13.95 20.42 -4.51
C GLY A 44 13.23 21.75 -4.35
N ARG A 45 13.99 22.83 -4.22
CA ARG A 45 13.44 24.19 -4.07
C ARG A 45 12.47 24.55 -5.20
N ASP A 46 12.80 24.13 -6.41
CA ASP A 46 12.11 24.51 -7.65
C ASP A 46 11.18 23.40 -8.17
N HIS A 47 11.13 22.24 -7.50
CA HIS A 47 10.25 21.11 -7.85
C HIS A 47 9.76 20.40 -6.59
N ALA A 48 8.57 20.75 -6.13
CA ALA A 48 7.96 20.15 -4.94
C ALA A 48 7.41 18.75 -5.27
N THR A 49 7.76 17.77 -4.44
CA THR A 49 7.31 16.38 -4.54
C THR A 49 6.53 15.95 -3.31
N ASP A 50 5.95 16.91 -2.59
CA ASP A 50 5.09 16.66 -1.44
C ASP A 50 3.79 15.99 -1.91
N GLY A 51 3.38 14.92 -1.23
CA GLY A 51 2.13 14.24 -1.54
C GLY A 51 0.91 15.09 -1.20
N ASN A 52 -0.15 14.97 -2.01
CA ASN A 52 -1.43 15.63 -1.76
C ASN A 52 -2.41 14.63 -1.12
N CYS A 53 -2.78 14.86 0.14
CA CYS A 53 -3.88 14.12 0.75
C CYS A 53 -5.18 14.50 0.04
N ARG A 54 -5.81 13.51 -0.62
CA ARG A 54 -7.08 13.67 -1.34
C ARG A 54 -8.28 13.34 -0.46
N PHE A 55 -8.08 12.42 0.48
CA PHE A 55 -9.15 11.92 1.32
C PHE A 55 -8.59 11.32 2.60
N PHE A 56 -9.27 11.55 3.73
CA PHE A 56 -8.98 10.92 5.00
C PHE A 56 -10.27 10.73 5.80
N TYR A 57 -10.51 9.50 6.25
CA TYR A 57 -11.68 9.17 7.05
C TYR A 57 -11.30 8.23 8.19
N ASP A 58 -11.58 8.65 9.41
CA ASP A 58 -11.26 7.91 10.64
C ASP A 58 -12.46 7.80 11.62
N LYS A 59 -13.64 8.29 11.23
CA LYS A 59 -14.80 8.40 12.13
C LYS A 59 -15.43 7.05 12.48
N SER A 60 -15.25 6.03 11.63
CA SER A 60 -15.65 4.66 11.96
C SER A 60 -14.46 3.89 12.54
N LYS A 61 -14.70 3.17 13.64
CA LYS A 61 -13.73 2.20 14.17
C LYS A 61 -13.54 1.01 13.24
N VAL A 62 -14.59 0.67 12.48
CA VAL A 62 -14.62 -0.49 11.59
C VAL A 62 -13.97 -0.19 10.25
N PHE A 63 -14.21 0.99 9.68
CA PHE A 63 -13.70 1.37 8.37
C PHE A 63 -12.96 2.70 8.44
N GLN A 64 -11.69 2.70 8.08
CA GLN A 64 -10.86 3.91 8.01
C GLN A 64 -10.17 3.92 6.67
N THR A 65 -9.99 5.09 6.04
CA THR A 65 -9.31 5.14 4.76
C THR A 65 -8.56 6.44 4.54
N VAL A 66 -7.49 6.38 3.77
CA VAL A 66 -6.68 7.53 3.34
C VAL A 66 -6.36 7.39 1.87
N SER A 67 -6.45 8.49 1.12
CA SER A 67 -6.04 8.57 -0.28
C SER A 67 -5.05 9.71 -0.46
N VAL A 68 -3.90 9.42 -1.07
CA VAL A 68 -2.83 10.39 -1.32
C VAL A 68 -2.39 10.27 -2.77
N ASP A 69 -2.21 11.41 -3.44
CA ASP A 69 -1.75 11.49 -4.82
C ASP A 69 -0.48 12.32 -4.94
N ASN A 70 0.47 11.81 -5.72
CA ASN A 70 1.77 12.45 -5.89
C ASN A 70 2.40 12.18 -7.27
N PRO A 71 1.80 12.64 -8.38
CA PRO A 71 2.38 12.43 -9.70
C PRO A 71 3.73 13.15 -9.88
N GLN A 72 4.02 14.18 -9.09
CA GLN A 72 5.23 15.02 -9.21
C GLN A 72 6.54 14.26 -8.93
N VAL A 73 6.47 13.09 -8.30
CA VAL A 73 7.63 12.22 -8.09
C VAL A 73 8.14 11.57 -9.38
N TYR A 74 7.37 11.61 -10.47
CA TYR A 74 7.80 11.19 -11.81
C TYR A 74 7.44 12.29 -12.83
N PRO A 75 8.20 13.40 -12.84
CA PRO A 75 7.90 14.56 -13.67
C PRO A 75 7.85 14.18 -15.16
N ASP A 76 6.93 14.80 -15.90
CA ASP A 76 6.70 14.61 -17.34
C ASP A 76 6.35 13.19 -17.81
N LYS A 77 6.31 12.20 -16.91
CA LYS A 77 6.03 10.78 -17.24
C LYS A 77 4.67 10.31 -16.75
N VAL A 78 4.28 10.77 -15.56
CA VAL A 78 3.12 10.24 -14.83
C VAL A 78 2.08 11.33 -14.61
N GLN A 79 0.85 11.08 -15.06
CA GLN A 79 -0.29 11.98 -14.83
C GLN A 79 -1.03 11.64 -13.53
N ARG A 80 -0.87 10.43 -13.02
CA ARG A 80 -1.49 9.99 -11.75
C ARG A 80 -0.59 9.03 -11.01
N TYR A 81 -0.45 9.24 -9.71
CA TYR A 81 0.27 8.34 -8.80
C TYR A 81 -0.43 8.36 -7.44
N THR A 82 -1.60 7.73 -7.39
CA THR A 82 -2.52 7.79 -6.25
C THR A 82 -2.55 6.45 -5.52
N ARG A 83 -2.30 6.45 -4.20
CA ARG A 83 -2.50 5.30 -3.34
C ARG A 83 -3.67 5.55 -2.39
N THR A 84 -4.58 4.60 -2.32
CA THR A 84 -5.68 4.61 -1.34
C THR A 84 -5.56 3.37 -0.47
N LEU A 85 -5.52 3.55 0.84
CA LEU A 85 -5.47 2.47 1.82
C LEU A 85 -6.72 2.54 2.69
N ALA A 86 -7.51 1.46 2.69
CA ALA A 86 -8.60 1.27 3.63
C ALA A 86 -8.23 0.20 4.67
N ARG A 87 -8.43 0.49 5.95
CA ARG A 87 -8.34 -0.47 7.04
C ARG A 87 -9.75 -0.89 7.44
N VAL A 88 -9.99 -2.20 7.45
CA VAL A 88 -11.24 -2.79 7.89
C VAL A 88 -11.01 -3.66 9.11
N GLN A 89 -11.64 -3.31 10.23
CA GLN A 89 -11.60 -4.10 11.44
C GLN A 89 -12.49 -5.33 11.29
N THR A 90 -11.98 -6.52 11.58
CA THR A 90 -12.77 -7.77 11.59
C THR A 90 -13.25 -8.10 12.99
N ASP A 91 -12.41 -7.87 14.00
CA ASP A 91 -12.74 -7.95 15.43
C ASP A 91 -11.86 -7.01 16.26
N ALA A 92 -11.89 -7.12 17.60
CA ALA A 92 -11.15 -6.22 18.49
C ALA A 92 -9.63 -6.19 18.25
N GLU A 93 -9.05 -7.28 17.73
CA GLU A 93 -7.60 -7.45 17.58
C GLU A 93 -7.16 -7.55 16.11
N ASN A 94 -8.09 -7.91 15.23
CA ASN A 94 -7.80 -8.25 13.83
C ASN A 94 -8.37 -7.23 12.84
N PHE A 95 -7.67 -7.10 11.71
CA PHE A 95 -8.06 -6.24 10.61
C PHE A 95 -7.47 -6.76 9.30
N TYR A 96 -7.99 -6.27 8.19
CA TYR A 96 -7.31 -6.34 6.90
C TYR A 96 -7.19 -4.95 6.30
N LEU A 97 -6.29 -4.83 5.33
CA LEU A 97 -6.11 -3.63 4.52
C LEU A 97 -6.58 -3.89 3.10
N VAL A 98 -7.19 -2.91 2.47
CA VAL A 98 -7.38 -2.85 1.01
C VAL A 98 -6.49 -1.72 0.49
N ASP A 99 -5.54 -2.07 -0.37
CA ASP A 99 -4.61 -1.16 -1.02
C ASP A 99 -4.96 -1.02 -2.49
N LEU A 100 -5.30 0.20 -2.90
CA LEU A 100 -5.62 0.56 -4.27
C LEU A 100 -4.59 1.57 -4.77
N PHE A 101 -3.70 1.11 -5.66
CA PHE A 101 -2.67 1.96 -6.27
C PHE A 101 -2.99 2.21 -7.74
N ARG A 102 -3.27 3.48 -8.07
CA ARG A 102 -3.60 3.93 -9.42
C ARG A 102 -2.44 4.70 -10.01
N VAL A 103 -1.97 4.26 -11.18
CA VAL A 103 -0.88 4.91 -11.91
C VAL A 103 -1.25 5.09 -13.36
N LYS A 104 -1.10 6.32 -13.90
CA LYS A 104 -1.32 6.63 -15.33
C LYS A 104 -0.10 7.36 -15.89
N GLY A 105 0.35 6.93 -17.05
CA GLY A 105 1.65 7.31 -17.63
C GLY A 105 2.66 6.17 -17.50
N GLY A 106 3.89 6.40 -17.94
CA GLY A 106 4.94 5.36 -18.01
C GLY A 106 4.60 4.20 -18.96
N VAL A 107 5.54 3.27 -19.07
CA VAL A 107 5.45 2.05 -19.92
C VAL A 107 5.65 0.75 -19.13
N GLN A 108 6.12 0.83 -17.89
CA GLN A 108 6.22 -0.29 -16.97
C GLN A 108 5.89 0.14 -15.54
N HIS A 109 5.01 -0.61 -14.86
CA HIS A 109 4.68 -0.43 -13.46
C HIS A 109 5.01 -1.67 -12.65
N ASP A 110 5.82 -1.51 -11.61
CA ASP A 110 6.18 -2.59 -10.69
C ASP A 110 5.64 -2.29 -9.29
N TYR A 111 4.53 -2.93 -8.91
CA TYR A 111 4.00 -2.88 -7.55
C TYR A 111 4.70 -3.93 -6.69
N ILE A 112 5.43 -3.49 -5.65
CA ILE A 112 6.26 -4.38 -4.83
C ILE A 112 5.91 -4.30 -3.35
N LEU A 113 5.94 -5.46 -2.69
CA LEU A 113 5.79 -5.63 -1.25
C LEU A 113 6.97 -6.44 -0.71
N HIS A 114 7.57 -5.95 0.37
CA HIS A 114 8.74 -6.51 1.04
C HIS A 114 8.35 -7.06 2.40
N GLY A 115 8.86 -8.25 2.69
CA GLY A 115 8.73 -8.87 4.00
C GLY A 115 9.60 -8.20 5.06
N ASP A 116 9.62 -8.81 6.23
CA ASP A 116 10.26 -8.29 7.43
C ASP A 116 11.79 -8.22 7.28
N CYS A 117 12.38 -7.11 7.74
CA CYS A 117 13.83 -6.87 7.69
C CYS A 117 14.61 -7.57 8.82
N ILE A 118 13.95 -8.01 9.89
CA ILE A 118 14.53 -8.51 11.14
C ILE A 118 14.17 -9.98 11.33
N SER A 119 12.88 -10.31 11.24
CA SER A 119 12.37 -11.66 11.45
C SER A 119 12.17 -12.37 10.11
N GLU A 120 12.68 -13.59 9.95
CA GLU A 120 12.63 -14.28 8.66
C GLU A 120 11.20 -14.65 8.29
N GLN A 121 10.82 -14.30 7.07
CA GLN A 121 9.58 -14.72 6.43
C GLN A 121 9.85 -15.57 5.19
N LYS A 122 8.95 -16.49 4.90
CA LYS A 122 8.92 -17.25 3.65
C LYS A 122 7.66 -16.91 2.87
N VAL A 123 7.82 -16.68 1.57
CA VAL A 123 6.72 -16.46 0.64
C VAL A 123 6.22 -17.81 0.15
N GLN A 124 4.92 -18.01 0.22
CA GLN A 124 4.23 -19.14 -0.38
C GLN A 124 3.07 -18.62 -1.23
N PHE A 125 3.00 -19.04 -2.49
CA PHE A 125 1.86 -18.78 -3.37
C PHE A 125 0.86 -19.93 -3.29
N ASP A 126 -0.40 -19.66 -3.65
CA ASP A 126 -1.37 -20.71 -3.94
C ASP A 126 -0.86 -21.65 -5.05
N ASP A 127 -1.42 -22.85 -5.11
CA ASP A 127 -0.97 -23.90 -6.03
C ASP A 127 -1.19 -23.56 -7.51
N LEU A 128 -2.16 -22.70 -7.82
CA LEU A 128 -2.58 -22.39 -9.20
C LEU A 128 -1.50 -21.57 -9.91
N ILE A 129 -0.94 -20.58 -9.22
CA ILE A 129 0.16 -19.76 -9.71
C ILE A 129 1.51 -20.29 -9.24
N GLY A 130 1.61 -20.77 -8.00
CA GLY A 130 2.86 -21.21 -7.37
C GLY A 130 3.64 -22.23 -8.20
N LYS A 131 2.94 -23.17 -8.87
CA LYS A 131 3.55 -24.20 -9.72
C LYS A 131 4.11 -23.67 -11.06
N ARG A 132 3.76 -22.43 -11.43
CA ARG A 132 4.22 -21.79 -12.68
C ARG A 132 5.50 -20.99 -12.53
N PHE A 133 5.96 -20.78 -11.30
CA PHE A 133 7.20 -20.05 -11.06
C PHE A 133 8.41 -20.80 -11.61
N SER A 134 9.21 -20.10 -12.41
CA SER A 134 10.49 -20.56 -12.91
C SER A 134 11.60 -19.58 -12.50
N GLN A 135 12.84 -20.05 -12.52
CA GLN A 135 13.99 -19.21 -12.19
C GLN A 135 14.12 -18.08 -13.22
N VAL A 136 14.33 -16.86 -12.73
CA VAL A 136 14.65 -15.67 -13.52
C VAL A 136 16.06 -15.25 -13.17
N GLU A 137 16.89 -15.02 -14.18
CA GLU A 137 18.30 -14.66 -13.99
C GLU A 137 18.46 -13.25 -13.41
N THR A 138 17.75 -12.28 -13.98
CA THR A 138 17.83 -10.88 -13.58
C THR A 138 16.53 -10.13 -13.90
N LEU A 139 16.28 -9.06 -13.15
CA LEU A 139 15.25 -8.06 -13.43
C LEU A 139 15.82 -6.73 -13.93
N LEU A 140 17.14 -6.67 -14.16
CA LEU A 140 17.78 -5.52 -14.81
C LEU A 140 17.11 -5.29 -16.17
N PRO A 141 16.76 -4.04 -16.52
CA PRO A 141 16.31 -3.73 -17.86
C PRO A 141 17.37 -4.07 -18.90
N GLU A 142 16.92 -4.33 -20.13
CA GLU A 142 17.81 -4.65 -21.24
C GLU A 142 18.87 -3.55 -21.43
N GLY A 143 20.13 -3.96 -21.60
CA GLY A 143 21.27 -3.05 -21.77
C GLY A 143 21.77 -2.37 -20.49
N VAL A 144 21.19 -2.67 -19.31
CA VAL A 144 21.65 -2.11 -18.03
C VAL A 144 22.67 -3.04 -17.38
N GLU A 145 23.88 -2.53 -17.18
CA GLU A 145 24.91 -3.21 -16.38
C GLU A 145 24.76 -2.89 -14.89
N PHE A 146 24.92 -3.91 -14.05
CA PHE A 146 24.96 -3.74 -12.61
C PHE A 146 26.40 -3.79 -12.07
N THR A 147 26.82 -2.68 -11.47
CA THR A 147 28.03 -2.63 -10.65
C THR A 147 27.64 -2.41 -9.19
N PRO A 148 27.97 -3.35 -8.27
CA PRO A 148 27.69 -3.19 -6.85
C PRO A 148 28.35 -1.91 -6.28
N PRO A 149 27.69 -1.18 -5.37
CA PRO A 149 28.33 -0.07 -4.67
C PRO A 149 29.42 -0.62 -3.72
N THR A 150 30.53 0.10 -3.61
CA THR A 150 31.67 -0.26 -2.74
C THR A 150 31.77 0.62 -1.49
N GLY A 151 30.84 1.57 -1.31
CA GLY A 151 30.83 2.47 -0.15
C GLY A 151 29.63 3.43 -0.16
N GLU A 152 29.41 4.09 0.98
CA GLU A 152 28.24 4.94 1.23
C GLU A 152 28.07 6.11 0.23
N HIS A 153 29.19 6.64 -0.28
CA HIS A 153 29.20 7.78 -1.19
C HIS A 153 28.64 7.48 -2.59
N HIS A 154 28.33 6.22 -2.90
CA HIS A 154 27.66 5.83 -4.14
C HIS A 154 26.13 5.99 -4.09
N SER A 155 25.60 6.87 -3.23
CA SER A 155 24.16 7.10 -3.09
C SER A 155 23.48 7.42 -4.42
N GLY A 156 24.16 8.12 -5.34
CA GLY A 156 23.64 8.45 -6.68
C GLY A 156 23.35 7.25 -7.58
N TYR A 157 23.80 6.03 -7.23
CA TYR A 157 23.46 4.82 -7.99
C TYR A 157 21.96 4.54 -8.00
N CYS A 158 21.20 5.00 -6.99
CA CYS A 158 19.75 4.84 -6.98
C CYS A 158 19.02 5.60 -8.10
N HIS A 159 19.65 6.63 -8.66
CA HIS A 159 19.10 7.42 -9.77
C HIS A 159 19.52 6.88 -11.14
N LYS A 160 20.41 5.89 -11.20
CA LYS A 160 20.76 5.22 -12.46
C LYS A 160 19.59 4.33 -12.86
N TYR A 161 19.09 4.54 -14.08
CA TYR A 161 18.00 3.76 -14.66
C TYR A 161 18.20 2.25 -14.43
N GLY A 162 17.21 1.60 -13.80
CA GLY A 162 17.19 0.16 -13.59
C GLY A 162 18.25 -0.42 -12.63
N HIS A 163 19.25 0.35 -12.18
CA HIS A 163 20.40 -0.17 -11.44
C HIS A 163 20.00 -0.93 -10.18
N THR A 164 18.97 -0.45 -9.48
CA THR A 164 18.54 -1.01 -8.20
C THR A 164 17.94 -2.42 -8.31
N TYR A 165 17.52 -2.84 -9.51
CA TYR A 165 17.07 -4.22 -9.74
C TYR A 165 18.21 -5.23 -9.64
N GLY A 166 19.47 -4.80 -9.80
CA GLY A 166 20.64 -5.67 -9.67
C GLY A 166 20.91 -6.15 -8.23
N PHE A 167 20.26 -5.55 -7.21
CA PHE A 167 20.30 -6.07 -5.84
C PHE A 167 19.37 -7.26 -5.60
N MET A 168 18.44 -7.52 -6.53
CA MET A 168 17.51 -8.64 -6.39
C MET A 168 18.21 -9.96 -6.73
N SER A 169 17.90 -11.00 -5.96
CA SER A 169 18.53 -12.31 -6.11
C SER A 169 17.53 -13.43 -5.88
N GLN A 170 17.90 -14.65 -6.30
CA GLN A 170 17.05 -15.84 -6.20
C GLN A 170 15.66 -15.60 -6.80
N ILE A 171 15.63 -14.87 -7.91
CA ILE A 171 14.40 -14.37 -8.51
C ILE A 171 13.69 -15.55 -9.17
N LYS A 172 12.38 -15.63 -8.89
CA LYS A 172 11.47 -16.51 -9.60
C LYS A 172 10.38 -15.65 -10.23
N GLY A 173 9.98 -16.02 -11.43
CA GLY A 173 8.95 -15.33 -12.20
C GLY A 173 7.86 -16.27 -12.67
N ALA A 174 6.64 -15.76 -12.80
CA ALA A 174 5.51 -16.44 -13.43
C ALA A 174 4.68 -15.43 -14.22
N VAL A 175 4.14 -15.87 -15.37
CA VAL A 175 3.10 -15.11 -16.09
C VAL A 175 1.75 -15.45 -15.47
N VAL A 176 0.96 -14.42 -15.13
CA VAL A 176 -0.40 -14.61 -14.62
C VAL A 176 -1.25 -15.25 -15.73
N PRO A 177 -1.93 -16.39 -15.45
CA PRO A 177 -2.85 -17.00 -16.40
C PRO A 177 -4.18 -16.21 -16.47
N ASP A 178 -5.22 -16.78 -17.06
CA ASP A 178 -6.57 -16.18 -17.07
C ASP A 178 -7.25 -16.33 -15.71
N VAL A 179 -6.74 -15.62 -14.71
CA VAL A 179 -7.25 -15.57 -13.34
C VAL A 179 -7.20 -14.14 -12.83
N ASP A 180 -8.29 -13.70 -12.21
CA ASP A 180 -8.40 -12.33 -11.71
C ASP A 180 -7.56 -12.11 -10.43
N TRP A 181 -7.39 -13.13 -9.60
CA TRP A 181 -6.76 -13.00 -8.29
C TRP A 181 -5.73 -14.11 -8.05
N TYR A 182 -4.63 -13.74 -7.40
CA TYR A 182 -3.70 -14.69 -6.79
C TYR A 182 -3.64 -14.46 -5.30
N THR A 183 -3.30 -15.52 -4.57
CA THR A 183 -3.03 -15.44 -3.14
C THR A 183 -1.59 -15.83 -2.87
N CYS A 184 -0.88 -15.01 -2.10
CA CYS A 184 0.38 -15.39 -1.49
C CYS A 184 0.35 -15.11 0.01
N THR A 185 1.20 -15.80 0.75
CA THR A 185 1.35 -15.59 2.20
C THR A 185 2.82 -15.45 2.53
N MET A 186 3.15 -14.42 3.31
CA MET A 186 4.46 -14.30 3.96
C MET A 186 4.33 -14.80 5.39
N HIS A 187 4.81 -16.01 5.64
CA HIS A 187 4.77 -16.65 6.96
C HIS A 187 6.10 -16.47 7.69
N TYR A 188 6.06 -16.11 8.96
CA TYR A 188 7.26 -16.09 9.79
C TYR A 188 7.78 -17.49 10.06
N THR A 189 9.10 -17.66 10.08
CA THR A 189 9.74 -18.93 10.42
C THR A 189 10.00 -19.09 11.92
N GLY A 190 9.88 -18.01 12.69
CA GLY A 190 10.29 -17.93 14.10
C GLY A 190 11.80 -17.78 14.30
N LEU A 191 12.55 -17.54 13.22
CA LEU A 191 14.00 -17.30 13.24
C LEU A 191 14.31 -15.89 12.72
N PRO A 192 15.46 -15.30 13.04
CA PRO A 192 15.85 -14.01 12.47
C PRO A 192 16.23 -14.15 10.99
N VAL A 193 16.11 -13.04 10.24
CA VAL A 193 16.76 -12.89 8.93
C VAL A 193 18.27 -13.05 9.11
N GLY A 194 18.91 -13.79 8.21
CA GLY A 194 20.36 -14.00 8.23
C GLY A 194 20.77 -15.34 7.65
N PRO A 195 22.07 -15.64 7.63
CA PRO A 195 22.58 -16.92 7.16
C PRO A 195 22.36 -18.03 8.20
N GLU A 196 22.54 -19.29 7.78
CA GLU A 196 22.26 -20.47 8.62
C GLU A 196 23.06 -20.49 9.93
N GLU A 197 24.30 -20.00 9.94
CA GLU A 197 25.09 -19.88 11.17
C GLU A 197 24.48 -18.91 12.19
N VAL A 198 23.79 -17.86 11.76
CA VAL A 198 23.05 -16.96 12.67
C VAL A 198 21.81 -17.68 13.20
N LYS A 199 21.07 -18.38 12.33
CA LYS A 199 19.84 -19.09 12.71
C LYS A 199 20.10 -20.22 13.70
N LYS A 200 21.18 -20.99 13.53
CA LYS A 200 21.55 -22.10 14.44
C LYS A 200 21.80 -21.66 15.89
N ASN A 201 22.16 -20.39 16.10
CA ASN A 201 22.38 -19.82 17.42
C ASN A 201 21.09 -19.26 18.06
N HIS A 202 19.95 -19.35 17.37
CA HIS A 202 18.66 -18.86 17.87
C HIS A 202 17.71 -20.02 18.15
N ILE A 203 17.01 -19.91 19.28
CA ILE A 203 15.87 -20.79 19.57
C ILE A 203 14.70 -20.28 18.74
N LYS A 204 14.11 -21.16 17.92
CA LYS A 204 12.93 -20.84 17.12
C LYS A 204 11.79 -20.35 18.03
N ASN A 205 11.26 -19.19 17.73
CA ASN A 205 10.09 -18.66 18.41
C ASN A 205 8.82 -19.29 17.81
N GLU A 206 8.28 -20.29 18.51
CA GLU A 206 7.11 -21.03 18.04
C GLU A 206 5.84 -20.18 17.94
N GLN A 207 5.67 -19.16 18.79
CA GLN A 207 4.52 -18.25 18.67
C GLN A 207 4.64 -17.36 17.45
N GLU A 208 5.84 -16.81 17.22
CA GLU A 208 6.12 -16.02 16.02
C GLU A 208 5.93 -16.84 14.74
N SER A 209 6.26 -18.14 14.75
CA SER A 209 6.06 -19.01 13.58
C SER A 209 4.60 -19.23 13.18
N LYS A 210 3.64 -18.81 14.02
CA LYS A 210 2.21 -18.83 13.71
C LYS A 210 1.73 -17.53 13.06
N LEU A 211 2.58 -16.51 12.99
CA LEU A 211 2.23 -15.21 12.43
C LEU A 211 2.48 -15.18 10.91
N GLY A 212 1.74 -14.33 10.22
CA GLY A 212 2.00 -14.02 8.83
C GLY A 212 1.05 -12.96 8.28
N ILE A 213 1.21 -12.67 6.99
CA ILE A 213 0.30 -11.82 6.24
C ILE A 213 -0.12 -12.52 4.95
N ARG A 214 -1.42 -12.73 4.78
CA ARG A 214 -2.02 -13.24 3.54
C ARG A 214 -2.35 -12.06 2.64
N ILE A 215 -1.97 -12.18 1.37
CA ILE A 215 -2.07 -11.13 0.38
C ILE A 215 -2.84 -11.69 -0.80
N HIS A 216 -4.04 -11.16 -1.04
CA HIS A 216 -4.80 -11.37 -2.25
C HIS A 216 -4.54 -10.19 -3.18
N SER A 217 -4.08 -10.40 -4.41
CA SER A 217 -3.85 -9.31 -5.35
C SER A 217 -4.58 -9.55 -6.65
N TYR A 218 -5.26 -8.50 -7.13
CA TYR A 218 -5.90 -8.47 -8.44
C TYR A 218 -4.85 -8.37 -9.54
N ASN A 219 -5.08 -9.12 -10.63
CA ASN A 219 -4.18 -9.23 -11.76
C ASN A 219 -4.94 -9.09 -13.07
N LYS A 220 -4.19 -8.81 -14.11
CA LYS A 220 -4.65 -8.90 -15.49
C LYS A 220 -3.89 -10.02 -16.18
N VAL A 221 -4.52 -10.60 -17.19
CA VAL A 221 -3.86 -11.56 -18.10
C VAL A 221 -2.55 -10.95 -18.61
N ASN A 222 -1.47 -11.73 -18.57
CA ASN A 222 -0.10 -11.35 -18.94
C ASN A 222 0.67 -10.46 -17.96
N ASP A 223 0.09 -10.08 -16.80
CA ASP A 223 0.90 -9.54 -15.71
C ASP A 223 2.03 -10.52 -15.37
N GLN A 224 3.17 -9.98 -14.95
CA GLN A 224 4.32 -10.78 -14.52
C GLN A 224 4.42 -10.73 -13.00
N LEU A 225 4.42 -11.90 -12.36
CA LEU A 225 4.65 -12.03 -10.92
C LEU A 225 6.09 -12.39 -10.67
N TYR A 226 6.70 -11.74 -9.70
CA TYR A 226 8.04 -12.05 -9.24
C TYR A 226 8.07 -12.22 -7.73
N THR A 227 8.94 -13.11 -7.28
CA THR A 227 9.37 -13.20 -5.89
C THR A 227 10.85 -13.50 -5.85
N GLY A 228 11.48 -13.27 -4.72
CA GLY A 228 12.91 -13.48 -4.53
C GLY A 228 13.36 -12.80 -3.26
N LEU A 229 14.63 -12.42 -3.25
CA LEU A 229 15.29 -11.80 -2.11
C LEU A 229 15.87 -10.44 -2.47
N THR A 230 15.79 -9.49 -1.54
CA THR A 230 16.46 -8.19 -1.60
C THR A 230 17.22 -7.95 -0.28
N PRO A 231 18.33 -7.19 -0.26
CA PRO A 231 19.06 -6.91 0.96
C PRO A 231 18.21 -6.23 2.04
N SER A 232 18.41 -6.65 3.27
CA SER A 232 18.05 -5.92 4.48
C SER A 232 19.30 -5.21 5.00
N VAL A 233 19.16 -3.95 5.43
CA VAL A 233 20.30 -3.18 5.98
C VAL A 233 20.29 -3.11 7.50
N ARG A 234 19.16 -3.46 8.14
CA ARG A 234 18.93 -3.20 9.57
C ARG A 234 19.82 -4.02 10.49
N GLN A 235 20.16 -5.25 10.11
CA GLN A 235 21.04 -6.11 10.89
C GLN A 235 22.53 -5.93 10.57
N GLY A 236 22.85 -5.21 9.50
CA GLY A 236 24.23 -4.97 9.08
C GLY A 236 25.01 -3.98 9.95
N ASN A 237 24.33 -3.16 10.78
CA ASN A 237 24.96 -2.23 11.74
C ASN A 237 26.15 -1.40 11.20
N LYS A 238 26.03 -0.86 9.97
CA LYS A 238 27.09 -0.11 9.25
C LYS A 238 28.33 -0.94 8.84
N ASN A 239 28.27 -2.26 8.94
CA ASN A 239 29.33 -3.16 8.46
C ASN A 239 29.00 -3.62 7.03
N ASP A 240 29.78 -3.13 6.07
CA ASP A 240 29.62 -3.42 4.64
C ASP A 240 29.76 -4.91 4.29
N ASP A 241 30.58 -5.66 5.04
CA ASP A 241 30.81 -7.08 4.82
C ASP A 241 29.62 -7.95 5.26
N MET A 242 28.71 -7.37 6.04
CA MET A 242 27.59 -8.08 6.63
C MET A 242 26.30 -7.96 5.80
N LEU A 243 26.17 -6.94 4.95
CA LEU A 243 24.91 -6.61 4.28
C LEU A 243 24.39 -7.73 3.39
N ASP A 244 25.28 -8.40 2.66
CA ASP A 244 24.94 -9.50 1.73
C ASP A 244 24.42 -10.77 2.42
N ARG A 245 24.53 -10.82 3.76
CA ARG A 245 24.12 -11.96 4.58
C ARG A 245 22.69 -11.83 5.08
N TYR A 246 22.09 -10.65 4.98
CA TYR A 246 20.75 -10.38 5.48
C TYR A 246 19.83 -10.02 4.32
N MET A 247 18.95 -10.94 3.98
CA MET A 247 18.03 -10.79 2.85
C MET A 247 16.59 -10.94 3.33
N ARG A 248 15.70 -10.09 2.82
CA ARG A 248 14.26 -10.19 3.05
C ARG A 248 13.55 -10.63 1.77
N PRO A 249 12.41 -11.33 1.87
CA PRO A 249 11.64 -11.69 0.70
C PRO A 249 10.91 -10.48 0.10
N PHE A 250 10.60 -10.55 -1.18
CA PHE A 250 9.65 -9.66 -1.82
C PHE A 250 8.63 -10.42 -2.67
N VAL A 251 7.50 -9.79 -2.95
CA VAL A 251 6.58 -10.14 -4.04
C VAL A 251 6.33 -8.90 -4.87
N MET A 252 6.26 -9.06 -6.18
CA MET A 252 6.11 -7.96 -7.12
C MET A 252 5.18 -8.33 -8.27
N VAL A 253 4.29 -7.42 -8.63
CA VAL A 253 3.50 -7.49 -9.87
C VAL A 253 4.05 -6.44 -10.82
N ARG A 254 4.56 -6.89 -11.96
CA ARG A 254 4.96 -6.03 -13.08
C ARG A 254 3.85 -6.03 -14.13
N ARG A 255 3.46 -4.83 -14.55
CA ARG A 255 2.42 -4.60 -15.55
C ARG A 255 2.89 -3.61 -16.60
N THR A 256 2.63 -3.92 -17.86
CA THR A 256 2.68 -2.95 -18.96
C THR A 256 1.30 -2.28 -19.04
N PRO A 257 1.17 -0.98 -18.72
CA PRO A 257 -0.11 -0.30 -18.71
C PRO A 257 -0.67 -0.10 -20.13
N GLY A 258 -2.00 -0.08 -20.25
CA GLY A 258 -2.67 0.49 -21.41
C GLY A 258 -2.84 2.01 -21.28
N GLN A 259 -3.61 2.62 -22.18
CA GLN A 259 -3.89 4.08 -22.16
C GLN A 259 -4.56 4.56 -20.86
N GLU A 260 -5.35 3.70 -20.21
CA GLU A 260 -5.99 3.98 -18.92
C GLU A 260 -5.05 3.86 -17.71
N GLY A 261 -3.82 3.38 -17.92
CA GLY A 261 -2.87 3.13 -16.84
C GLY A 261 -3.06 1.78 -16.16
N SER A 262 -2.73 1.72 -14.87
CA SER A 262 -2.78 0.54 -14.02
C SER A 262 -3.54 0.82 -12.73
N VAL A 263 -4.33 -0.17 -12.33
CA VAL A 263 -4.96 -0.25 -11.01
C VAL A 263 -4.46 -1.53 -10.35
N PHE A 264 -3.59 -1.38 -9.35
CA PHE A 264 -3.21 -2.48 -8.46
C PHE A 264 -4.19 -2.48 -7.30
N CYS A 265 -4.78 -3.63 -7.00
CA CYS A 265 -5.73 -3.80 -5.92
C CYS A 265 -5.31 -5.01 -5.09
N THR A 266 -5.06 -4.79 -3.80
CA THR A 266 -4.53 -5.83 -2.91
C THR A 266 -5.26 -5.83 -1.58
N VAL A 267 -5.71 -7.00 -1.13
CA VAL A 267 -6.24 -7.21 0.22
C VAL A 267 -5.17 -7.89 1.05
N MET A 268 -4.78 -7.27 2.16
CA MET A 268 -3.71 -7.75 3.04
C MET A 268 -4.27 -8.07 4.43
N GLU A 269 -4.20 -9.32 4.84
CA GLU A 269 -4.71 -9.83 6.11
C GLU A 269 -3.55 -10.34 6.96
N PRO A 270 -3.03 -9.52 7.90
CA PRO A 270 -2.23 -10.04 9.00
C PRO A 270 -3.04 -11.05 9.81
N PHE A 271 -2.41 -12.16 10.23
CA PHE A 271 -3.05 -13.16 11.06
C PHE A 271 -2.11 -13.75 12.11
N GLU A 272 -2.73 -14.31 13.15
CA GLU A 272 -2.15 -15.29 14.05
C GLU A 272 -2.82 -16.65 13.80
N GLN A 273 -2.01 -17.70 13.64
CA GLN A 273 -2.38 -19.07 13.29
C GLN A 273 -2.94 -19.23 11.87
N ASN A 274 -4.08 -18.59 11.56
CA ASN A 274 -4.77 -18.75 10.28
C ASN A 274 -5.40 -17.43 9.82
N ALA A 275 -5.24 -17.12 8.53
CA ALA A 275 -6.02 -16.07 7.87
C ALA A 275 -7.46 -16.54 7.62
N LYS A 276 -8.43 -15.65 7.87
CA LYS A 276 -9.88 -15.89 7.81
C LYS A 276 -10.49 -15.54 6.45
N ILE A 277 -9.87 -14.64 5.67
CA ILE A 277 -10.34 -14.31 4.33
C ILE A 277 -10.20 -15.54 3.44
N ARG A 278 -11.35 -15.95 2.89
CA ARG A 278 -11.49 -17.11 2.01
C ARG A 278 -11.44 -16.69 0.55
N THR A 279 -12.17 -15.62 0.22
CA THR A 279 -12.32 -15.17 -1.18
C THR A 279 -12.34 -13.65 -1.23
N VAL A 280 -11.70 -13.10 -2.26
CA VAL A 280 -11.83 -11.71 -2.69
C VAL A 280 -12.28 -11.73 -4.15
N GLU A 281 -13.36 -11.02 -4.46
CA GLU A 281 -13.97 -10.95 -5.78
C GLU A 281 -14.07 -9.49 -6.21
N THR A 282 -13.77 -9.20 -7.46
CA THR A 282 -14.08 -7.91 -8.08
C THR A 282 -15.51 -7.98 -8.59
N VAL A 283 -16.43 -7.27 -7.93
CA VAL A 283 -17.84 -7.22 -8.38
C VAL A 283 -18.01 -6.19 -9.51
N PHE A 284 -17.25 -5.10 -9.44
CA PHE A 284 -17.27 -4.06 -10.46
C PHE A 284 -15.88 -3.43 -10.57
N GLN A 285 -15.44 -3.25 -11.81
CA GLN A 285 -14.28 -2.44 -12.11
C GLN A 285 -14.46 -1.72 -13.45
N GLN A 286 -14.51 -0.39 -13.40
CA GLN A 286 -14.54 0.45 -14.58
C GLN A 286 -13.71 1.69 -14.31
N ASN A 287 -12.74 1.99 -15.17
CA ASN A 287 -11.81 3.10 -14.97
C ASN A 287 -11.16 3.02 -13.57
N ASP A 288 -11.44 4.01 -12.71
CA ASP A 288 -10.94 4.12 -11.33
C ASP A 288 -11.89 3.57 -10.26
N SER A 289 -13.11 3.19 -10.67
CA SER A 289 -14.16 2.67 -9.81
C SER A 289 -13.89 1.21 -9.52
N VAL A 290 -13.86 0.83 -8.25
CA VAL A 290 -13.65 -0.55 -7.82
C VAL A 290 -14.65 -0.91 -6.73
N ILE A 291 -15.30 -2.06 -6.87
CA ILE A 291 -16.12 -2.68 -5.84
C ILE A 291 -15.58 -4.08 -5.58
N LEU A 292 -15.18 -4.33 -4.35
CA LEU A 292 -14.71 -5.62 -3.88
C LEU A 292 -15.76 -6.27 -2.98
N LYS A 293 -15.91 -7.58 -3.14
CA LYS A 293 -16.60 -8.45 -2.22
C LYS A 293 -15.57 -9.34 -1.53
N ILE A 294 -15.56 -9.33 -0.20
CA ILE A 294 -14.58 -10.03 0.63
C ILE A 294 -15.34 -10.95 1.58
N LEU A 295 -15.08 -12.25 1.47
CA LEU A 295 -15.76 -13.28 2.24
C LEU A 295 -14.83 -13.89 3.28
N TRP A 296 -15.26 -13.89 4.53
CA TRP A 296 -14.57 -14.52 5.66
C TRP A 296 -15.59 -15.03 6.68
N ASP A 297 -15.40 -16.24 7.19
CA ASP A 297 -16.40 -16.92 8.03
C ASP A 297 -17.83 -16.85 7.44
N ASP A 298 -18.82 -16.36 8.20
CA ASP A 298 -20.20 -16.11 7.77
C ASP A 298 -20.47 -14.62 7.43
N VAL A 299 -19.40 -13.87 7.14
CA VAL A 299 -19.40 -12.43 6.85
C VAL A 299 -19.10 -12.15 5.38
N CYS A 300 -19.83 -11.19 4.83
CA CYS A 300 -19.61 -10.60 3.52
C CYS A 300 -19.36 -9.10 3.69
N ASP A 301 -18.14 -8.67 3.37
CA ASP A 301 -17.75 -7.27 3.32
C ASP A 301 -17.78 -6.79 1.86
N VAL A 302 -18.45 -5.66 1.63
CA VAL A 302 -18.40 -4.93 0.37
C VAL A 302 -17.60 -3.66 0.61
N VAL A 303 -16.50 -3.48 -0.12
CA VAL A 303 -15.64 -2.28 -0.05
C VAL A 303 -15.63 -1.63 -1.42
N PHE A 304 -15.88 -0.32 -1.51
CA PHE A 304 -15.88 0.38 -2.78
C PHE A 304 -15.13 1.71 -2.77
N PHE A 305 -14.62 2.07 -3.94
CA PHE A 305 -13.79 3.25 -4.18
C PHE A 305 -14.23 3.94 -5.48
N ASN A 306 -14.36 5.26 -5.43
CA ASN A 306 -14.65 6.19 -6.54
C ASN A 306 -15.88 5.84 -7.39
N ILE A 307 -16.99 5.42 -6.77
CA ILE A 307 -18.22 5.07 -7.49
C ILE A 307 -18.98 6.35 -7.86
N ASN A 308 -18.66 6.93 -9.01
CA ASN A 308 -19.25 8.20 -9.44
C ASN A 308 -20.70 8.06 -9.88
N ASP A 309 -21.01 7.00 -10.62
CA ASP A 309 -22.35 6.65 -11.06
C ASP A 309 -22.88 5.51 -10.20
N GLU A 310 -24.16 5.58 -9.83
CA GLU A 310 -24.83 4.55 -9.03
C GLU A 310 -24.60 3.14 -9.59
N GLN A 311 -24.16 2.21 -8.75
CA GLN A 311 -23.94 0.81 -9.10
C GLN A 311 -24.76 -0.11 -8.22
N SER A 312 -25.56 -0.97 -8.85
CA SER A 312 -26.24 -2.08 -8.17
C SER A 312 -25.27 -3.25 -8.00
N ILE A 313 -25.19 -3.76 -6.78
CA ILE A 313 -24.35 -4.89 -6.39
C ILE A 313 -25.25 -6.09 -6.16
N THR A 314 -25.07 -7.11 -7.00
CA THR A 314 -25.70 -8.41 -6.82
C THR A 314 -24.78 -9.38 -6.10
N VAL A 315 -25.29 -10.11 -5.12
CA VAL A 315 -24.59 -11.22 -4.47
C VAL A 315 -25.44 -12.48 -4.64
N ASP A 316 -24.83 -13.54 -5.20
CA ASP A 316 -25.48 -14.83 -5.46
C ASP A 316 -26.81 -14.70 -6.25
N GLY A 317 -26.82 -13.79 -7.23
CA GLY A 317 -27.97 -13.54 -8.12
C GLY A 317 -29.10 -12.73 -7.49
N LYS A 318 -28.91 -12.17 -6.29
CA LYS A 318 -29.87 -11.28 -5.62
C LYS A 318 -29.31 -9.86 -5.54
N ASP A 319 -30.13 -8.87 -5.84
CA ASP A 319 -29.80 -7.46 -5.56
C ASP A 319 -29.61 -7.30 -4.06
N LEU A 320 -28.39 -6.96 -3.65
CA LEU A 320 -28.03 -6.84 -2.24
C LEU A 320 -28.03 -5.38 -1.80
N MET A 321 -27.40 -4.52 -2.60
CA MET A 321 -27.24 -3.11 -2.29
C MET A 321 -27.00 -2.29 -3.55
N THR A 322 -27.25 -1.00 -3.45
CA THR A 322 -26.91 -0.01 -4.46
C THR A 322 -25.97 1.01 -3.84
N VAL A 323 -24.88 1.34 -4.53
CA VAL A 323 -23.84 2.23 -4.00
C VAL A 323 -23.53 3.35 -4.97
N GLN A 324 -23.33 4.54 -4.42
CA GLN A 324 -22.76 5.68 -5.12
C GLN A 324 -21.90 6.44 -4.12
N GLY A 325 -20.66 6.80 -4.44
CA GLY A 325 -19.85 7.63 -3.56
C GLY A 325 -18.36 7.43 -3.70
N SER A 326 -17.61 8.34 -3.08
CA SER A 326 -16.15 8.35 -3.19
C SER A 326 -15.51 7.15 -2.50
N TYR A 327 -15.98 6.79 -1.31
CA TYR A 327 -15.46 5.65 -0.55
C TYR A 327 -16.57 5.07 0.33
N GLY A 328 -16.60 3.75 0.47
CA GLY A 328 -17.51 3.15 1.40
C GLY A 328 -17.30 1.66 1.64
N PHE A 329 -18.09 1.19 2.59
CA PHE A 329 -18.00 -0.12 3.18
C PHE A 329 -19.38 -0.56 3.67
N ALA A 330 -19.74 -1.81 3.44
CA ALA A 330 -20.88 -2.45 4.08
C ALA A 330 -20.49 -3.85 4.53
N ARG A 331 -20.95 -4.25 5.73
CA ARG A 331 -20.76 -5.59 6.28
C ARG A 331 -22.10 -6.27 6.49
N MET A 332 -22.24 -7.43 5.89
CA MET A 332 -23.35 -8.34 6.08
C MET A 332 -22.89 -9.57 6.85
N LYS A 333 -23.74 -10.08 7.75
CA LYS A 333 -23.54 -11.36 8.41
C LYS A 333 -24.81 -12.17 8.27
N ASN A 334 -24.73 -13.36 7.66
CA ASN A 334 -25.90 -14.17 7.32
C ASN A 334 -27.00 -13.34 6.59
N ASP A 335 -26.60 -12.57 5.58
CA ASP A 335 -27.45 -11.66 4.79
C ASP A 335 -28.14 -10.51 5.56
N ILE A 336 -27.76 -10.29 6.83
CA ILE A 336 -28.26 -9.19 7.66
C ILE A 336 -27.20 -8.10 7.78
N LEU A 337 -27.58 -6.86 7.49
CA LEU A 337 -26.69 -5.71 7.61
C LEU A 337 -26.24 -5.52 9.06
N GLN A 338 -24.93 -5.42 9.25
CA GLN A 338 -24.31 -5.16 10.56
C GLN A 338 -23.82 -3.72 10.66
N THR A 339 -23.23 -3.20 9.57
CA THR A 339 -22.76 -1.82 9.51
C THR A 339 -22.59 -1.41 8.06
N ALA A 340 -22.89 -0.14 7.77
CA ALA A 340 -22.56 0.51 6.52
C ALA A 340 -21.92 1.88 6.82
N VAL A 341 -20.95 2.24 6.00
CA VAL A 341 -20.23 3.51 6.04
C VAL A 341 -20.05 3.97 4.62
N VAL A 342 -20.48 5.19 4.33
CA VAL A 342 -20.23 5.85 3.04
C VAL A 342 -19.73 7.24 3.30
N SER A 343 -18.87 7.74 2.42
CA SER A 343 -18.44 9.12 2.42
C SER A 343 -18.66 9.74 1.05
N CYS A 344 -19.23 10.94 1.05
CA CYS A 344 -19.62 11.68 -0.15
C CYS A 344 -20.47 10.82 -1.09
N GLY A 345 -21.61 10.31 -0.60
CA GLY A 345 -22.43 9.37 -1.35
C GLY A 345 -23.49 8.66 -0.51
N SER A 346 -24.05 7.60 -1.09
CA SER A 346 -25.09 6.76 -0.51
C SER A 346 -24.81 5.26 -0.68
N ILE A 347 -25.31 4.47 0.26
CA ILE A 347 -25.46 3.03 0.19
C ILE A 347 -26.92 2.74 0.53
N ASP A 348 -27.66 2.12 -0.36
CA ASP A 348 -28.95 1.50 -0.05
C ASP A 348 -28.71 0.00 0.11
N VAL A 349 -28.97 -0.56 1.29
CA VAL A 349 -28.93 -2.01 1.53
C VAL A 349 -30.32 -2.49 1.85
N GLN A 350 -30.94 -3.28 0.97
CA GLN A 350 -32.27 -3.86 1.17
C GLN A 350 -33.36 -2.81 1.56
N GLY A 351 -33.27 -1.58 1.07
CA GLY A 351 -34.18 -0.48 1.37
C GLY A 351 -33.79 0.37 2.58
N GLU A 352 -32.71 0.03 3.29
CA GLU A 352 -32.11 0.84 4.33
C GLU A 352 -31.05 1.77 3.72
N LEU A 353 -31.38 3.07 3.64
CA LEU A 353 -30.54 4.08 3.02
C LEU A 353 -29.57 4.71 4.05
N PHE A 354 -28.28 4.53 3.79
CA PHE A 354 -27.19 5.24 4.42
C PHE A 354 -26.70 6.31 3.46
N PHE A 355 -26.49 7.52 3.95
CA PHE A 355 -25.92 8.58 3.14
C PHE A 355 -24.99 9.43 3.99
N SER A 356 -23.94 9.92 3.34
CA SER A 356 -23.11 11.00 3.82
C SER A 356 -23.18 12.09 2.77
N GLY A 357 -23.48 13.31 3.20
CA GLY A 357 -23.32 14.48 2.35
C GLY A 357 -21.85 14.65 1.95
N SER A 358 -21.55 15.72 1.21
CA SER A 358 -20.18 16.22 1.09
C SER A 358 -19.74 16.77 2.45
N GLU A 359 -19.57 15.91 3.45
CA GLU A 359 -18.73 16.25 4.58
C GLU A 359 -17.40 16.67 3.98
N THR A 360 -16.85 17.80 4.40
CA THR A 360 -15.58 18.30 3.89
C THR A 360 -14.48 17.31 4.25
N VAL A 361 -14.33 16.27 3.43
CA VAL A 361 -13.20 15.37 3.49
C VAL A 361 -12.10 16.03 2.67
N CYS A 362 -11.51 17.04 3.31
CA CYS A 362 -10.39 17.88 2.89
C CYS A 362 -9.85 17.61 1.47
N PRO A 363 -10.42 18.20 0.41
CA PRO A 363 -9.65 18.45 -0.78
C PRO A 363 -8.79 19.69 -0.47
N ILE A 364 -7.50 19.51 -0.15
CA ILE A 364 -6.56 20.64 -0.29
C ILE A 364 -6.22 20.77 -1.78
N GLU A 365 -7.23 21.15 -2.55
CA GLU A 365 -7.13 21.44 -3.98
C GLU A 365 -6.82 22.93 -4.16
N LYS A 366 -5.60 23.35 -3.79
CA LYS A 366 -5.02 24.67 -4.14
C LYS A 366 -5.72 25.89 -3.46
N VAL A 367 -4.94 26.91 -3.14
CA VAL A 367 -5.44 28.26 -2.83
C VAL A 367 -4.86 29.16 -3.92
N ASP A 368 -5.71 29.71 -4.78
CA ASP A 368 -5.32 30.83 -5.67
C ASP A 368 -5.33 32.11 -4.82
N LEU A 369 -4.21 32.82 -4.83
CA LEU A 369 -4.04 34.10 -4.14
C LEU A 369 -4.12 35.23 -5.17
N GLU A 370 -5.34 35.66 -5.46
CA GLU A 370 -5.58 37.08 -5.72
C GLU A 370 -6.70 37.52 -4.77
N GLU A 371 -6.33 38.43 -3.87
CA GLU A 371 -7.13 39.10 -2.83
C GLU A 371 -7.18 38.47 -1.43
N GLU A 372 -6.97 39.37 -0.46
CA GLU A 372 -6.84 39.16 0.97
C GLU A 372 -8.18 38.77 1.59
N GLU A 373 -8.42 37.48 1.83
CA GLU A 373 -9.08 36.95 3.04
C GLU A 373 -9.21 35.42 2.93
N SER A 374 -8.44 34.68 3.72
CA SER A 374 -8.53 33.22 3.79
C SER A 374 -9.48 32.82 4.92
N VAL A 375 -10.69 32.38 4.61
CA VAL A 375 -11.59 31.73 5.57
C VAL A 375 -11.11 30.30 5.83
N ILE A 376 -10.67 30.02 7.07
CA ILE A 376 -10.22 28.70 7.52
C ILE A 376 -11.36 28.04 8.31
N THR A 377 -11.87 26.91 7.82
CA THR A 377 -12.80 26.07 8.59
C THR A 377 -12.02 24.97 9.29
N VAL A 378 -11.91 25.05 10.62
CA VAL A 378 -11.27 24.06 11.49
C VAL A 378 -12.32 23.06 11.98
N PHE A 379 -12.10 21.75 11.81
CA PHE A 379 -12.87 20.72 12.50
C PHE A 379 -11.98 19.86 13.41
N ASP A 380 -12.38 19.85 14.68
CA ASP A 380 -11.82 19.15 15.86
C ASP A 380 -11.75 17.63 15.67
N PRO A 381 -10.55 17.01 15.61
CA PRO A 381 -10.38 15.58 15.73
C PRO A 381 -9.97 15.23 17.16
N LYS A 382 -10.94 15.11 18.06
CA LYS A 382 -10.78 14.40 19.33
C LYS A 382 -10.37 12.94 19.08
N SER A 383 -9.08 12.65 18.87
CA SER A 383 -8.38 11.41 19.32
C SER A 383 -7.11 11.02 18.53
N LEU A 384 -6.17 11.93 18.25
CA LEU A 384 -4.81 11.50 17.86
C LEU A 384 -3.79 11.95 18.92
N MET A 385 -3.57 11.04 19.89
CA MET A 385 -2.39 10.91 20.75
C MET A 385 -2.18 11.94 21.91
N ASN A 386 -3.21 12.12 22.76
CA ASN A 386 -3.24 12.41 24.23
C ASN A 386 -2.43 13.59 24.86
N PRO A 387 -2.87 14.28 25.96
CA PRO A 387 -4.20 14.64 26.49
C PRO A 387 -4.36 16.15 26.79
N GLN A 388 -3.41 17.01 26.40
CA GLN A 388 -3.42 18.43 26.75
C GLN A 388 -3.15 19.27 25.50
N ARG A 389 -4.26 19.64 24.83
CA ARG A 389 -4.44 20.70 23.81
C ARG A 389 -3.23 21.05 22.96
N ASP A 390 -3.28 20.74 21.66
CA ASP A 390 -2.49 21.43 20.64
C ASP A 390 -3.13 21.25 19.24
N ASP A 391 -4.17 22.02 18.97
CA ASP A 391 -4.84 22.06 17.66
C ASP A 391 -3.86 22.60 16.62
N THR A 392 -3.54 21.80 15.60
CA THR A 392 -2.63 22.20 14.51
C THR A 392 -3.46 22.50 13.26
N VAL A 393 -3.31 23.70 12.71
CA VAL A 393 -3.94 24.09 11.43
C VAL A 393 -2.96 23.82 10.30
N ILE A 394 -3.42 23.14 9.26
CA ILE A 394 -2.65 22.90 8.04
C ILE A 394 -3.01 23.98 7.03
N ILE A 395 -2.04 24.82 6.68
CA ILE A 395 -2.21 25.88 5.69
C ILE A 395 -1.34 25.55 4.49
N LYS A 396 -1.92 25.55 3.29
CA LYS A 396 -1.17 25.52 2.03
C LYS A 396 -0.85 26.95 1.60
N ARG A 397 0.44 27.25 1.44
CA ARG A 397 0.93 28.49 0.80
C ARG A 397 1.83 28.08 -0.36
N ASP A 398 1.45 28.48 -1.56
CA ASP A 398 2.13 28.11 -2.81
C ASP A 398 2.28 26.57 -2.95
N HIS A 399 3.51 26.10 -3.18
CA HIS A 399 3.87 24.68 -3.28
C HIS A 399 4.21 24.03 -1.93
N ARG A 400 3.92 24.68 -0.80
CA ARG A 400 4.32 24.19 0.54
C ARG A 400 3.13 24.06 1.48
N THR A 401 3.17 23.00 2.28
CA THR A 401 2.22 22.76 3.36
C THR A 401 2.89 23.09 4.69
N PHE A 402 2.23 23.91 5.50
CA PHE A 402 2.73 24.33 6.80
C PHE A 402 1.76 23.89 7.90
N GLY A 403 2.28 23.27 8.95
CA GLY A 403 1.54 23.02 10.18
C GLY A 403 1.79 24.15 11.19
N TYR A 404 0.74 24.79 11.68
CA TYR A 404 0.83 25.82 12.71
C TYR A 404 0.12 25.39 13.97
N LYS A 405 0.80 25.53 15.10
CA LYS A 405 0.24 25.32 16.43
C LYS A 405 -0.66 26.49 16.81
N VAL A 406 -1.95 26.24 17.03
CA VAL A 406 -2.90 27.28 17.44
C VAL A 406 -2.57 27.73 18.86
N LYS A 407 -2.21 29.01 19.02
CA LYS A 407 -1.90 29.59 20.33
C LYS A 407 -3.15 30.05 21.09
N GLU A 408 -4.14 30.59 20.39
CA GLU A 408 -5.41 31.05 20.95
C GLU A 408 -6.49 31.18 19.86
N PHE A 409 -7.77 31.10 20.25
CA PHE A 409 -8.92 31.38 19.38
C PHE A 409 -9.46 32.77 19.73
N LEU A 410 -9.60 33.65 18.73
CA LEU A 410 -10.23 34.96 18.89
C LEU A 410 -11.65 34.92 18.30
N HIS A 411 -12.67 35.21 19.11
CA HIS A 411 -14.02 35.45 18.61
C HIS A 411 -14.13 36.90 18.17
N ILE A 412 -14.39 37.09 16.88
CA ILE A 412 -14.75 38.40 16.32
C ILE A 412 -16.29 38.40 16.30
N GLY A 413 -16.88 39.28 17.12
CA GLY A 413 -18.32 39.43 17.28
C GLY A 413 -18.98 40.28 16.21
#